data_AF-A0A670KBI8-F1
#
_entry.id   AF-A0A670KBI8-F1
#
_cell.length_a   1.000
_cell.length_b   1.000
_cell.length_c   1.000
_cell.angle_alpha   90.00
_cell.angle_beta   90.00
_cell.angle_gamma   90.00
#
_symmetry.space_group_name_H-M   'P 1'
#
loop_
_entity.id
_entity.type
_entity.pdbx_description
1 polymer ?
#
loop_
_entity_poly.entity_id
_entity_poly.type
_entity_poly.pdbx_seq_one_letter_code
_entity_poly.pdbx_strand_id
1 'polypeptide(L)' 'MTSCLHSNQPNLLAFVLAEAATRTYYLGIVEENWDYAPSGENLITGQNLTEDDDLKMHRKAA' A
#
# COMPACT_ATOMS: atom_id res chain seq x y z
N MET A 1 24.83 -45.35 17.75
CA MET A 1 24.72 -44.11 16.97
C MET A 1 23.77 -44.34 15.80
N THR A 2 22.46 -44.33 16.04
CA THR A 2 21.42 -44.37 15.00
C THR A 2 20.14 -43.75 15.57
N SER A 3 20.25 -42.54 16.11
CA SER A 3 19.10 -41.64 16.17
C SER A 3 19.15 -40.77 14.93
N CYS A 4 18.01 -40.24 14.48
CA CYS A 4 17.86 -39.33 13.34
C CYS A 4 17.56 -39.98 11.98
N LEU A 5 16.48 -40.77 11.90
CA LEU A 5 15.66 -40.83 10.70
C LEU A 5 14.15 -40.87 11.08
N HIS A 6 13.69 -39.87 11.84
CA HIS A 6 12.26 -39.52 11.79
C HIS A 6 12.10 -38.49 10.69
N SER A 7 11.94 -39.02 9.48
CA SER A 7 11.60 -38.24 8.30
C SER A 7 10.22 -37.61 8.55
N ASN A 8 10.19 -36.35 8.96
CA ASN A 8 8.96 -35.57 9.02
C ASN A 8 8.64 -35.11 7.59
N GLN A 9 8.27 -36.07 6.73
CA GLN A 9 7.72 -35.75 5.41
C GLN A 9 6.30 -35.28 5.64
N PRO A 10 5.93 -34.05 5.23
CA PRO A 10 4.54 -33.64 5.25
C PRO A 10 3.76 -34.62 4.35
N ASN A 11 2.64 -35.14 4.89
CA ASN A 11 1.77 -36.06 4.18
C ASN A 11 1.30 -35.38 2.89
N LEU A 12 1.55 -36.00 1.73
CA LEU A 12 1.28 -35.45 0.39
C LEU A 12 -0.19 -34.99 0.23
N LEU A 13 -1.09 -35.61 0.99
CA LEU A 13 -2.53 -35.29 1.05
C LEU A 13 -2.81 -33.88 1.59
N ALA A 14 -1.96 -33.34 2.47
CA ALA A 14 -2.13 -31.98 2.99
C ALA A 14 -1.94 -30.91 1.91
N PHE A 15 -1.13 -31.20 0.90
CA PHE A 15 -0.92 -30.31 -0.25
C PHE A 15 -2.08 -30.35 -1.25
N VAL A 16 -2.80 -31.47 -1.33
CA VAL A 16 -3.91 -31.68 -2.28
C VAL A 16 -5.21 -30.99 -1.83
N LEU A 17 -5.36 -30.74 -0.53
CA LEU A 17 -6.57 -30.15 0.06
C LEU A 17 -6.53 -28.62 0.18
N ALA A 18 -5.45 -27.96 -0.27
CA ALA A 18 -5.36 -26.51 -0.26
C ALA A 18 -6.15 -25.91 -1.44
N GLU A 19 -7.38 -25.48 -1.18
CA GLU A 19 -8.19 -24.75 -2.17
C GLU A 19 -7.85 -23.25 -2.13
N ALA A 20 -7.54 -22.66 -3.29
CA ALA A 20 -7.25 -21.24 -3.43
C ALA A 20 -8.42 -20.52 -4.09
N ALA A 21 -8.83 -19.38 -3.52
CA ALA A 21 -9.90 -18.56 -4.08
C ALA A 21 -9.39 -17.71 -5.24
N THR A 22 -10.04 -17.81 -6.41
CA THR A 22 -9.81 -16.89 -7.53
C THR A 22 -10.70 -15.65 -7.38
N ARG A 23 -10.11 -14.44 -7.51
CA ARG A 23 -10.85 -13.17 -7.50
C ARG A 23 -10.62 -12.42 -8.81
N THR A 24 -11.71 -12.06 -9.50
CA THR A 24 -11.67 -11.28 -10.74
C THR A 24 -12.09 -9.84 -10.45
N TYR A 25 -11.28 -8.87 -10.88
CA TYR A 25 -11.56 -7.44 -10.75
C TYR A 25 -11.65 -6.80 -12.14
N TYR A 26 -12.60 -5.87 -12.31
CA TYR A 26 -12.70 -5.01 -13.48
C TYR A 26 -12.37 -3.60 -13.06
N LEU A 27 -11.32 -3.02 -13.64
CA LEU A 27 -10.84 -1.69 -13.31
C LEU A 27 -11.18 -0.75 -14.46
N GLY A 28 -11.82 0.38 -14.14
CA GLY A 28 -11.97 1.51 -15.04
C GLY A 28 -10.88 2.55 -14.79
N ILE A 29 -10.42 3.21 -15.84
CA ILE A 29 -9.49 4.34 -15.75
C ILE A 29 -10.28 5.60 -16.13
N VAL A 30 -10.20 6.60 -15.27
CA VAL A 30 -10.84 7.91 -15.46
C VAL A 30 -9.84 9.01 -15.16
N GLU A 31 -9.96 10.12 -15.88
CA GLU A 31 -9.22 11.35 -15.55
C GLU A 31 -9.96 12.07 -14.42
N GLU A 32 -9.25 12.40 -13.34
CA GLU A 32 -9.80 13.13 -12.20
C GLU A 32 -8.83 14.21 -11.73
N ASN A 33 -9.39 15.29 -11.18
CA ASN A 33 -8.59 16.31 -10.51
C ASN A 33 -8.21 15.82 -9.11
N TRP A 34 -6.91 15.63 -8.88
CA TRP A 34 -6.41 15.14 -7.60
C TRP A 34 -5.93 16.29 -6.71
N ASP A 35 -6.78 16.69 -5.75
CA ASP A 35 -6.38 17.62 -4.71
C ASP A 35 -5.48 16.92 -3.68
N TYR A 36 -4.18 17.19 -3.76
CA TYR A 36 -3.17 16.59 -2.88
C TYR A 36 -3.33 17.02 -1.41
N ALA A 37 -4.00 18.15 -1.13
CA ALA A 37 -4.17 18.64 0.22
C ALA A 37 -5.55 19.29 0.42
N PRO A 38 -6.63 18.48 0.49
CA PRO A 38 -8.01 18.98 0.55
C PRO A 38 -8.34 19.84 1.77
N SER A 39 -7.53 19.76 2.84
CA SER A 39 -7.66 20.60 4.02
C SER A 39 -7.23 22.05 3.78
N GLY A 40 -6.37 22.30 2.78
CA GLY A 40 -5.74 23.61 2.60
C GLY A 40 -4.73 23.98 3.69
N GLU A 41 -4.38 23.05 4.59
CA GLU A 41 -3.50 23.26 5.75
C GLU A 41 -2.41 22.20 5.86
N ASN A 42 -1.22 22.61 6.31
CA ASN A 42 -0.18 21.70 6.74
C ASN A 42 -0.61 21.03 8.06
N LEU A 43 -0.88 19.73 8.03
CA LEU A 43 -1.39 18.99 9.20
C LEU A 43 -0.39 18.84 10.36
N ILE A 44 0.90 19.12 10.13
CA ILE A 44 1.94 19.06 11.17
C ILE A 44 1.99 20.39 11.94
N THR A 45 1.92 21.52 11.22
CA THR A 45 2.06 22.86 11.81
C THR A 45 0.72 23.54 12.08
N GLY A 46 -0.36 23.07 11.45
CA GLY A 46 -1.69 23.69 11.45
C GLY A 46 -1.79 24.98 10.64
N GLN A 47 -0.76 25.32 9.85
CA GLN A 47 -0.74 26.55 9.07
C GLN A 47 -1.40 26.38 7.70
N ASN A 48 -1.98 27.45 7.17
CA ASN A 48 -2.50 27.44 5.80
C ASN A 48 -1.36 27.20 4.80
N LEU A 49 -1.57 26.32 3.82
CA LEU A 49 -0.54 25.95 2.84
C LEU A 49 -0.05 27.14 2.00
N THR A 50 -0.87 28.19 1.85
CA THR A 50 -0.47 29.41 1.13
C THR A 50 0.48 30.29 1.94
N GLU A 51 0.45 30.16 3.26
CA GLU A 51 1.22 30.92 4.24
C GLU A 51 2.41 30.15 4.78
N ASP A 52 2.46 28.83 4.57
CA ASP A 52 3.56 27.96 4.95
C ASP A 52 4.83 28.28 4.13
N ASP A 53 5.87 28.71 4.81
CA ASP A 53 7.13 29.13 4.20
C ASP A 53 7.88 27.97 3.53
N ASP A 54 7.73 26.74 4.02
CA ASP A 54 8.32 25.54 3.41
C ASP A 54 7.69 25.25 2.04
N LEU A 55 6.42 25.59 1.85
CA LEU A 55 5.71 25.43 0.57
C LEU A 55 5.90 26.61 -0.39
N LYS A 56 6.23 27.80 0.13
CA LYS A 56 6.54 28.97 -0.71
C LYS A 56 7.77 28.75 -1.58
N MET A 57 8.75 27.96 -1.13
CA MET A 57 9.99 27.70 -1.88
C MET A 57 9.74 27.00 -3.23
N HIS A 58 8.65 26.26 -3.39
CA HIS A 58 8.30 25.55 -4.64
C HIS A 58 7.37 26.34 -5.57
N ARG A 59 6.96 27.54 -5.17
CA ARG A 59 6.15 28.42 -6.01
C ARG A 59 7.06 29.08 -7.05
N LYS A 60 7.05 28.60 -8.29
CA LYS A 60 7.57 29.41 -9.41
C LYS A 60 6.72 30.68 -9.48
N ALA A 61 7.35 31.84 -9.26
CA ALA A 61 6.74 33.12 -9.56
C ALA A 61 6.34 33.15 -11.04
N ALA A 62 5.08 33.50 -11.31
CA ALA A 62 4.54 33.66 -12.66
C ALA A 62 5.07 34.95 -13.30
#